data_AF-A0A6I9U3K2-F1
#
_entry.id   AF-A0A6I9U3K2-F1
#
_cell.length_a   1.000
_cell.length_b   1.000
_cell.length_c   1.000
_cell.angle_alpha   90.00
_cell.angle_beta   90.00
_cell.angle_gamma   90.00
#
_symmetry.space_group_name_H-M   'P 1'
#
loop_
_entity.id
_entity.type
_entity.pdbx_description
1 polymer ?
#
loop_
_entity_poly.entity_id
_entity_poly.type
_entity_poly.pdbx_seq_one_letter_code
_entity_poly.pdbx_strand_id
1 'polypeptide(L)'
;MDPGHHQQLHHHYSLGIDAAGSSGDRFPQWSIQETRDFLIIRAELDPTFMETKRNKLLWDLISTRMKEKGYSRSAEQCKCKWKNLVTRYKGCETMEAEGMRQQQFPFYNELQTIFAARMQRMLWLEAEGGGAATSSKKNKTAAQFSSDEEDENEDSEGEKGGAKKKRKVKGNYSNIPQVGGSNSPMMIIKGIREMMEEFTKQQMEIEMQWLKAYEAREEERRVKEMEWRQTMEALENERIMMDRRWREREEQRKVREEARAEKRDALITALLNKLRREDM
;
A
#
# COMPACT_ATOMS: atom_id res chain seq x y z
N MET A 1 10.10 57.62 29.03
CA MET A 1 8.83 56.89 29.03
C MET A 1 8.70 56.25 27.67
N ASP A 2 8.71 54.92 27.67
CA ASP A 2 8.55 54.02 26.53
C ASP A 2 7.07 53.60 26.47
N PRO A 3 6.51 53.32 25.28
CA PRO A 3 5.86 52.02 25.16
C PRO A 3 6.10 51.35 23.79
N GLY A 4 6.89 50.28 23.79
CA GLY A 4 6.39 48.92 23.60
C GLY A 4 6.18 48.49 22.14
N HIS A 5 7.27 48.26 21.43
CA HIS A 5 7.30 47.36 20.26
C HIS A 5 7.03 45.92 20.69
N HIS A 6 5.89 45.34 20.30
CA HIS A 6 5.69 43.90 20.26
C HIS A 6 5.81 43.43 18.81
N GLN A 7 7.02 43.06 18.41
CA GLN A 7 7.29 42.42 17.12
C GLN A 7 7.12 40.91 17.26
N GLN A 8 6.02 40.39 16.73
CA GLN A 8 5.79 38.96 16.59
C GLN A 8 6.52 38.47 15.33
N LEU A 9 7.56 37.65 15.52
CA LEU A 9 8.34 37.01 14.48
C LEU A 9 7.49 35.93 13.76
N HIS A 10 6.88 36.28 12.62
CA HIS A 10 6.41 35.29 11.64
C HIS A 10 7.61 34.80 10.81
N HIS A 11 8.18 33.66 11.20
CA HIS A 11 9.10 32.91 10.32
C HIS A 11 8.30 32.23 9.22
N HIS A 12 8.23 32.90 8.07
CA HIS A 12 7.74 32.36 6.81
C HIS A 12 8.82 31.47 6.19
N TYR A 13 8.66 30.14 6.25
CA TYR A 13 9.50 29.21 5.49
C TYR A 13 8.75 28.76 4.24
N SER A 14 9.08 29.37 3.10
CA SER A 14 8.82 28.82 1.78
C SER A 14 10.11 28.85 0.95
N LEU A 15 10.70 27.66 0.83
CA LEU A 15 11.38 27.03 -0.32
C LEU A 15 12.30 27.83 -1.25
N GLY A 16 13.49 27.25 -1.49
CA GLY A 16 14.32 27.51 -2.66
C GLY A 16 15.29 26.34 -2.92
N ILE A 17 14.89 25.39 -3.76
CA ILE A 17 15.80 24.46 -4.47
C ILE A 17 15.73 24.88 -5.93
N ASP A 18 16.77 25.57 -6.40
CA ASP A 18 17.02 25.81 -7.81
C ASP A 18 18.22 24.96 -8.25
N ALA A 19 17.96 23.97 -9.10
CA ALA A 19 18.94 23.42 -10.03
C ALA A 19 18.23 23.19 -11.37
N ALA A 20 18.59 24.05 -12.31
CA ALA A 20 18.03 24.17 -13.65
C ALA A 20 18.35 22.95 -14.54
N GLY A 21 17.47 22.72 -15.52
CA GLY A 21 17.79 22.05 -16.79
C GLY A 21 17.39 20.58 -16.90
N SER A 22 16.16 20.31 -17.34
CA SER A 22 15.89 19.53 -18.57
C SER A 22 14.38 19.39 -18.79
N SER A 23 13.98 19.68 -20.02
CA SER A 23 12.62 19.82 -20.53
C SER A 23 11.87 18.49 -20.62
N GLY A 24 10.55 18.56 -20.43
CA GLY A 24 9.59 17.55 -20.90
C GLY A 24 9.23 16.49 -19.85
N ASP A 25 7.95 16.47 -19.46
CA ASP A 25 7.29 15.33 -18.81
C ASP A 25 7.44 15.11 -17.30
N ARG A 26 7.73 16.16 -16.52
CA ARG A 26 7.41 16.15 -15.08
C ARG A 26 5.95 16.57 -14.89
N PHE A 27 5.08 15.58 -14.69
CA PHE A 27 3.69 15.82 -14.30
C PHE A 27 3.59 16.82 -13.13
N PRO A 28 2.63 17.75 -13.14
CA PRO A 28 2.49 18.74 -12.08
C PRO A 28 2.33 18.07 -10.71
N GLN A 29 3.02 18.58 -9.69
CA GLN A 29 2.82 18.15 -8.31
C GLN A 29 1.37 18.44 -7.88
N TRP A 30 0.72 17.49 -7.21
CA TRP A 30 -0.66 17.67 -6.73
C TRP A 30 -0.75 18.83 -5.75
N SER A 31 -1.53 19.86 -6.08
CA SER A 31 -1.74 20.97 -5.15
C SER A 31 -2.63 20.54 -3.95
N ILE A 32 -2.61 21.33 -2.88
CA ILE A 32 -3.46 21.09 -1.71
C ILE A 32 -4.94 21.17 -2.11
N GLN A 33 -5.31 22.20 -2.87
CA GLN A 33 -6.67 22.41 -3.32
C GLN A 33 -7.14 21.30 -4.27
N GLU A 34 -6.30 20.92 -5.23
CA GLU A 34 -6.54 19.79 -6.12
C GLU A 34 -6.75 18.47 -5.36
N THR A 35 -5.94 18.22 -4.33
CA THR A 35 -6.09 17.01 -3.50
C THR A 35 -7.38 17.04 -2.68
N ARG A 36 -7.80 18.22 -2.18
CA ARG A 36 -9.09 18.36 -1.48
C ARG A 36 -10.27 18.12 -2.41
N ASP A 37 -10.25 18.71 -3.59
CA ASP A 37 -11.28 18.52 -4.61
C ASP A 37 -11.40 17.04 -5.03
N PHE A 38 -10.26 16.38 -5.19
CA PHE A 38 -10.20 14.94 -5.43
C PHE A 38 -10.85 14.13 -4.30
N LEU A 39 -10.56 14.46 -3.03
CA LEU A 39 -11.12 13.76 -1.88
C LEU A 39 -12.63 13.96 -1.75
N ILE A 40 -13.15 15.15 -2.08
CA ILE A 40 -14.59 15.41 -2.12
C ILE A 40 -15.26 14.50 -3.16
N ILE A 41 -14.75 14.49 -4.40
CA ILE A 41 -15.28 13.62 -5.46
C ILE A 41 -15.22 12.14 -5.03
N ARG A 42 -14.10 11.72 -4.41
CA ARG A 42 -13.93 10.35 -3.94
C ARG A 42 -14.86 9.99 -2.79
N ALA A 43 -15.17 10.94 -1.90
CA ALA A 43 -16.13 10.77 -0.81
C ALA A 43 -17.56 10.58 -1.34
N GLU A 44 -17.95 11.37 -2.33
CA GLU A 44 -19.27 11.26 -2.98
C GLU A 44 -19.47 9.91 -3.67
N LEU A 45 -18.44 9.42 -4.36
CA LEU A 45 -18.48 8.14 -5.07
C LEU A 45 -18.21 6.93 -4.16
N ASP A 46 -17.79 7.13 -2.90
CA ASP A 46 -17.42 6.05 -1.99
C ASP A 46 -18.47 4.95 -1.82
N PRO A 47 -19.79 5.23 -1.75
CA PRO A 47 -20.80 4.19 -1.69
C PRO A 47 -20.75 3.26 -2.91
N THR A 48 -20.66 3.83 -4.12
CA THR A 48 -20.62 3.05 -5.37
C THR A 48 -19.35 2.21 -5.48
N PHE A 49 -18.23 2.71 -4.94
CA PHE A 49 -16.99 1.93 -4.81
C PHE A 49 -17.15 0.70 -3.89
N MET A 50 -18.08 0.73 -2.93
CA MET A 50 -18.35 -0.41 -2.03
C MET A 50 -19.33 -1.42 -2.62
N GLU A 51 -20.17 -0.99 -3.56
CA GLU A 51 -21.20 -1.84 -4.19
C GLU A 51 -20.68 -2.68 -5.36
N THR A 52 -19.69 -2.16 -6.10
CA THR A 52 -19.22 -2.77 -7.35
C THR A 52 -17.80 -3.34 -7.20
N LYS A 53 -17.55 -4.53 -7.78
CA LYS A 53 -16.21 -5.13 -7.83
C LYS A 53 -15.32 -4.59 -8.96
N ARG A 54 -15.89 -3.90 -9.95
CA ARG A 54 -15.18 -3.38 -11.13
C ARG A 54 -15.16 -1.85 -11.08
N ASN A 55 -14.02 -1.29 -10.67
CA ASN A 55 -13.89 0.13 -10.36
C ASN A 55 -13.32 0.98 -11.50
N LYS A 56 -12.91 0.39 -12.63
CA LYS A 56 -12.32 1.12 -13.78
C LYS A 56 -13.14 2.35 -14.18
N LEU A 57 -14.46 2.17 -14.38
CA LEU A 57 -15.36 3.26 -14.77
C LEU A 57 -15.51 4.34 -13.68
N LEU A 58 -15.37 3.98 -12.41
CA LEU A 58 -15.42 4.94 -11.31
C LEU A 58 -14.15 5.80 -11.30
N TRP A 59 -12.99 5.22 -11.61
CA TRP A 59 -11.75 5.97 -11.77
C TRP A 59 -11.79 6.91 -12.98
N ASP A 60 -12.37 6.47 -14.10
CA ASP A 60 -12.63 7.32 -15.28
C ASP A 60 -13.59 8.47 -14.96
N LEU A 61 -14.63 8.21 -14.17
CA LEU A 61 -15.56 9.22 -13.70
C LEU A 61 -14.89 10.25 -12.78
N ILE A 62 -14.03 9.81 -11.85
CA ILE A 62 -13.24 10.72 -11.01
C ILE A 62 -12.34 11.59 -11.88
N SER A 63 -11.63 11.01 -12.84
CA SER A 63 -10.78 11.74 -13.79
C SER A 63 -11.57 12.81 -14.56
N THR A 64 -12.77 12.46 -15.02
CA THR A 64 -13.67 13.39 -15.71
C THR A 64 -14.09 14.55 -14.81
N ARG A 65 -14.52 14.27 -13.56
CA ARG A 65 -14.90 15.33 -12.61
C ARG A 65 -13.71 16.21 -12.17
N MET A 66 -12.52 15.64 -12.08
CA MET A 66 -11.29 16.41 -11.86
C MET A 66 -11.03 17.37 -13.03
N LYS A 67 -11.24 16.91 -14.27
CA LYS A 67 -11.09 17.73 -15.48
C LYS A 67 -12.11 18.86 -15.53
N GLU A 68 -13.35 18.63 -15.11
CA GLU A 68 -14.40 19.66 -15.00
C GLU A 68 -14.01 20.76 -14.00
N LYS A 69 -13.28 20.41 -12.94
CA LYS A 69 -12.71 21.37 -11.97
C LYS A 69 -11.43 22.06 -12.48
N GLY A 70 -10.97 21.76 -13.69
CA GLY A 70 -9.76 22.33 -14.30
C GLY A 70 -8.48 21.53 -14.05
N TYR A 71 -8.56 20.35 -13.43
CA TYR A 71 -7.40 19.50 -13.14
C TYR A 71 -7.31 18.35 -14.15
N SER A 72 -6.31 18.38 -15.02
CA SER A 72 -6.09 17.31 -16.01
C SER A 72 -5.31 16.15 -15.40
N ARG A 73 -6.04 15.22 -14.76
CA ARG A 73 -5.48 13.96 -14.19
C ARG A 73 -6.14 12.75 -14.81
N SER A 74 -5.34 11.76 -15.21
CA SER A 74 -5.86 10.49 -15.73
C SER A 74 -6.46 9.62 -14.60
N ALA A 75 -7.30 8.66 -14.97
CA ALA A 75 -7.87 7.68 -14.03
C ALA A 75 -6.79 6.96 -13.22
N GLU A 76 -5.69 6.57 -13.87
CA GLU A 76 -4.56 5.88 -13.22
C GLU A 76 -3.84 6.79 -12.22
N GLN A 77 -3.68 8.08 -12.54
CA GLN A 77 -3.09 9.05 -11.61
C GLN A 77 -3.98 9.26 -10.39
N CYS A 78 -5.30 9.32 -10.58
CA CYS A 78 -6.29 9.40 -9.50
C CYS A 78 -6.24 8.17 -8.59
N LYS A 79 -6.14 6.98 -9.19
CA LYS A 79 -5.99 5.70 -8.45
C LYS A 79 -4.70 5.68 -7.64
N CYS A 80 -3.57 5.98 -8.27
CA CYS A 80 -2.27 6.07 -7.60
C CYS A 80 -2.27 7.11 -6.47
N LYS A 81 -2.92 8.27 -6.68
CA LYS A 81 -3.07 9.31 -5.66
C LYS A 81 -3.88 8.82 -4.47
N TRP A 82 -5.00 8.13 -4.70
CA TRP A 82 -5.80 7.52 -3.64
C TRP A 82 -4.97 6.54 -2.82
N LYS A 83 -4.30 5.59 -3.49
CA LYS A 83 -3.45 4.59 -2.82
C LYS A 83 -2.42 5.27 -1.91
N ASN A 84 -1.71 6.27 -2.41
CA ASN A 84 -0.74 7.04 -1.63
C ASN A 84 -1.36 7.74 -0.41
N LEU A 85 -2.54 8.34 -0.55
CA LEU A 85 -3.22 9.00 0.56
C LEU A 85 -3.66 7.98 1.63
N VAL A 86 -4.20 6.84 1.22
CA VAL A 86 -4.60 5.76 2.14
C VAL A 86 -3.39 5.18 2.87
N THR A 87 -2.28 4.92 2.18
CA THR A 87 -1.04 4.44 2.79
C THR A 87 -0.52 5.42 3.85
N ARG A 88 -0.51 6.72 3.55
CA ARG A 88 -0.09 7.75 4.52
C ARG A 88 -1.04 7.82 5.72
N TYR A 89 -2.35 7.78 5.47
CA TYR A 89 -3.36 7.77 6.52
C TYR A 89 -3.17 6.59 7.50
N LYS A 90 -2.95 5.37 6.97
CA LYS A 90 -2.66 4.18 7.79
C LYS A 90 -1.33 4.33 8.55
N GLY A 91 -0.31 4.91 7.92
CA GLY A 91 0.98 5.20 8.57
C GLY A 91 0.86 6.16 9.75
N CYS A 92 -0.09 7.10 9.69
CA CYS A 92 -0.40 8.00 10.80
C CYS A 92 -1.32 7.37 11.85
N GLU A 93 -1.92 6.19 11.60
CA GLU A 93 -2.85 5.53 12.53
C GLU A 93 -2.23 4.92 13.77
N THR A 94 -0.92 4.69 13.72
CA THR A 94 -0.14 4.21 14.86
C THR A 94 0.27 5.31 15.84
N MET A 95 -0.01 6.58 15.55
CA MET A 95 0.35 7.71 16.43
C MET A 95 -0.77 8.02 17.43
N GLU A 96 -0.47 7.99 18.73
CA GLU A 96 -1.45 8.15 19.81
C GLU A 96 -2.05 9.57 19.92
N ALA A 97 -1.34 10.61 19.47
CA ALA A 97 -1.78 11.99 19.60
C ALA A 97 -2.53 12.48 18.34
N GLU A 98 -3.85 12.60 18.41
CA GLU A 98 -4.72 13.06 17.31
C GLU A 98 -4.31 14.42 16.73
N GLY A 99 -3.89 15.37 17.58
CA GLY A 99 -3.37 16.68 17.14
C GLY A 99 -2.05 16.61 16.37
N MET A 100 -1.22 15.60 16.60
CA MET A 100 0.04 15.40 15.87
C MET A 100 -0.18 14.76 14.50
N ARG A 101 -1.21 13.92 14.37
CA ARG A 101 -1.63 13.29 13.10
C ARG A 101 -2.07 14.36 12.09
N GLN A 102 -2.85 15.35 12.54
CA GLN A 102 -3.32 16.46 11.72
C GLN A 102 -2.19 17.41 11.27
N GLN A 103 -1.16 17.60 12.11
CA GLN A 103 0.00 18.43 11.77
C GLN A 103 0.92 17.76 10.73
N GLN A 104 1.08 16.43 10.77
CA GLN A 104 1.92 15.71 9.80
C GLN A 104 1.20 15.40 8.48
N PHE A 105 -0.12 15.17 8.51
CA PHE A 105 -0.90 14.83 7.32
C PHE A 105 -2.13 15.74 7.17
N PRO A 106 -2.04 16.80 6.34
CA PRO A 106 -3.11 17.79 6.17
C PRO A 106 -4.45 17.26 5.64
N PHE A 107 -4.48 16.03 5.12
CA PHE A 107 -5.68 15.38 4.56
C PHE A 107 -6.24 14.28 5.48
N TYR A 108 -5.73 14.18 6.72
CA TYR A 108 -6.08 13.13 7.66
C TYR A 108 -7.57 13.12 7.98
N ASN A 109 -8.14 14.30 8.24
CA ASN A 109 -9.55 14.45 8.62
C ASN A 109 -10.47 14.07 7.46
N GLU A 110 -10.17 14.51 6.24
CA GLU A 110 -10.98 14.17 5.06
C GLU A 110 -11.02 12.64 4.82
N LEU A 111 -9.88 11.94 4.96
CA LEU A 111 -9.85 10.48 4.86
C LEU A 111 -10.56 9.80 6.03
N GLN A 112 -10.35 10.29 7.25
CA GLN A 112 -11.04 9.80 8.45
C GLN A 112 -12.56 9.90 8.27
N THR A 113 -13.07 11.00 7.73
CA THR A 113 -14.50 11.21 7.46
C THR A 113 -15.03 10.21 6.45
N ILE A 114 -14.33 9.96 5.33
CA ILE A 114 -14.74 8.97 4.32
C ILE A 114 -14.85 7.58 4.96
N PHE A 115 -13.85 7.20 5.75
CA PHE A 115 -13.79 5.89 6.39
C PHE A 115 -14.80 5.72 7.53
N ALA A 116 -15.01 6.75 8.35
CA ALA A 116 -16.04 6.75 9.38
C ALA A 116 -17.44 6.66 8.76
N ALA A 117 -17.72 7.42 7.70
CA ALA A 117 -18.98 7.36 6.97
C ALA A 117 -19.21 5.99 6.33
N ARG A 118 -18.16 5.37 5.77
CA ARG A 118 -18.20 4.00 5.25
C ARG A 118 -18.55 2.99 6.33
N MET A 119 -17.90 3.07 7.49
CA MET A 119 -18.17 2.19 8.63
C MET A 119 -19.60 2.36 9.14
N GLN A 120 -20.07 3.60 9.25
CA GLN A 120 -21.44 3.89 9.67
C GLN A 120 -22.48 3.34 8.70
N ARG A 121 -22.24 3.43 7.38
CA ARG A 121 -23.12 2.80 6.38
C ARG A 121 -23.18 1.29 6.55
N MET A 122 -22.04 0.62 6.73
CA MET A 122 -22.02 -0.83 6.95
C MET A 122 -22.84 -1.22 8.20
N LEU A 123 -22.68 -0.49 9.30
CA LEU A 123 -23.48 -0.70 10.52
C LEU A 123 -24.98 -0.48 10.31
N TRP A 124 -25.36 0.48 9.46
CA TRP A 124 -26.77 0.77 9.16
C TRP A 124 -27.40 -0.33 8.28
N LEU A 125 -26.67 -0.82 7.27
CA LEU A 125 -27.07 -1.98 6.45
C LEU A 125 -27.24 -3.27 7.28
N GLU A 126 -26.40 -3.47 8.30
CA GLU A 126 -26.53 -4.60 9.24
C GLU A 126 -27.76 -4.48 10.17
N ALA A 127 -28.20 -3.25 10.48
CA ALA A 127 -29.37 -3.01 11.32
C ALA A 127 -30.70 -3.19 10.56
N GLU A 128 -30.73 -2.94 9.25
CA GLU A 128 -31.92 -3.10 8.39
C GLU A 128 -32.02 -4.51 7.75
N GLY A 129 -30.92 -5.28 7.70
CA GLY A 129 -30.86 -6.63 7.16
C GLY A 129 -30.84 -7.73 8.24
N GLY A 130 -32.01 -8.18 8.67
CA GLY A 130 -32.14 -9.26 9.66
C GLY A 130 -31.52 -10.61 9.23
N GLY A 131 -30.40 -10.96 9.85
CA GLY A 131 -30.04 -12.32 10.31
C GLY A 131 -29.51 -13.36 9.30
N ALA A 132 -28.18 -13.51 9.22
CA ALA A 132 -27.49 -14.82 9.14
C ALA A 132 -25.97 -14.68 9.45
N ALA A 133 -25.57 -15.38 10.53
CA ALA A 133 -24.23 -15.62 11.09
C ALA A 133 -22.96 -15.29 10.27
N THR A 134 -21.97 -14.63 10.91
CA THR A 134 -20.89 -15.35 11.63
C THR A 134 -20.14 -14.39 12.57
N SER A 135 -20.21 -14.71 13.86
CA SER A 135 -19.35 -14.17 14.90
C SER A 135 -17.92 -14.66 14.71
N SER A 136 -17.02 -13.81 14.23
CA SER A 136 -15.57 -13.79 14.52
C SER A 136 -14.85 -12.88 13.53
N LYS A 137 -14.68 -11.60 13.86
CA LYS A 137 -13.69 -10.72 13.20
C LYS A 137 -13.48 -9.43 13.99
N LYS A 138 -12.86 -9.54 15.16
CA LYS A 138 -12.27 -8.38 15.85
C LYS A 138 -10.99 -7.85 15.18
N ASN A 139 -10.47 -8.52 14.14
CA ASN A 139 -9.23 -8.13 13.44
C ASN A 139 -9.39 -7.78 11.95
N LYS A 140 -10.59 -7.41 11.46
CA LYS A 140 -10.81 -7.08 10.03
C LYS A 140 -10.89 -5.58 9.70
N THR A 141 -10.60 -4.68 10.63
CA THR A 141 -10.64 -3.23 10.37
C THR A 141 -9.51 -2.80 9.43
N ALA A 142 -8.32 -3.39 9.52
CA ALA A 142 -7.16 -2.97 8.70
C ALA A 142 -7.24 -3.34 7.21
N ALA A 143 -7.91 -4.46 6.86
CA ALA A 143 -7.98 -5.00 5.50
C ALA A 143 -9.14 -4.41 4.67
N GLN A 144 -10.14 -3.81 5.29
CA GLN A 144 -11.37 -3.37 4.60
C GLN A 144 -11.32 -1.93 4.07
N PHE A 145 -10.24 -1.21 4.34
CA PHE A 145 -10.01 0.13 3.78
C PHE A 145 -9.40 0.12 2.37
N SER A 146 -8.98 -1.05 1.87
CA SER A 146 -8.32 -1.22 0.56
C SER A 146 -9.16 -2.11 -0.36
N SER A 147 -10.36 -1.66 -0.72
CA SER A 147 -11.20 -2.33 -1.74
C SER A 147 -10.81 -1.94 -3.18
N ASP A 148 -9.53 -1.59 -3.40
CA ASP A 148 -9.02 -1.11 -4.70
C ASP A 148 -7.71 -1.82 -5.12
N GLU A 149 -7.46 -3.00 -4.59
CA GLU A 149 -6.42 -3.89 -5.09
C GLU A 149 -7.14 -5.07 -5.76
N GLU A 150 -6.72 -5.42 -6.97
CA GLU A 150 -7.29 -6.42 -7.91
C GLU A 150 -8.20 -5.88 -9.03
N ASP A 151 -7.61 -5.12 -9.97
CA ASP A 151 -8.07 -5.08 -11.38
C ASP A 151 -6.81 -4.99 -12.26
N GLU A 152 -6.08 -6.10 -12.38
CA GLU A 152 -5.10 -6.30 -13.45
C GLU A 152 -5.88 -6.78 -14.67
N ASN A 153 -6.13 -5.85 -15.59
CA ASN A 153 -6.81 -6.10 -16.84
C ASN A 153 -5.73 -6.20 -17.94
N GLU A 154 -5.31 -7.43 -18.26
CA GLU A 154 -4.56 -7.72 -19.48
C GLU A 154 -5.51 -7.60 -20.67
N ASP A 155 -5.41 -6.47 -21.38
CA ASP A 155 -6.00 -6.28 -22.70
C ASP A 155 -4.87 -6.37 -23.73
N SER A 156 -4.84 -7.47 -24.49
CA SER A 156 -4.10 -7.58 -25.74
C SER A 156 -5.05 -8.16 -26.79
N GLU A 157 -5.76 -7.24 -27.43
CA GLU A 157 -6.57 -7.44 -28.63
C GLU A 157 -5.72 -7.98 -29.79
N GLY A 158 -6.19 -9.07 -30.39
CA GLY A 158 -5.63 -9.69 -31.58
C GLY A 158 -6.57 -10.78 -32.13
N GLU A 159 -7.75 -10.36 -32.60
CA GLU A 159 -8.67 -11.03 -33.54
C GLU A 159 -8.58 -12.55 -33.75
N LYS A 160 -9.67 -13.27 -33.46
CA LYS A 160 -10.58 -13.83 -34.49
C LYS A 160 -11.74 -14.64 -33.89
N GLY A 161 -12.94 -14.08 -34.00
CA GLY A 161 -14.10 -14.76 -34.60
C GLY A 161 -14.92 -15.73 -33.76
N GLY A 162 -16.17 -15.35 -33.49
CA GLY A 162 -17.28 -16.30 -33.64
C GLY A 162 -18.35 -16.32 -32.55
N ALA A 163 -19.19 -15.28 -32.50
CA ALA A 163 -20.47 -15.35 -31.81
C ALA A 163 -21.42 -16.38 -32.48
N LYS A 164 -22.02 -17.32 -31.73
CA LYS A 164 -23.26 -18.00 -32.15
C LYS A 164 -24.25 -18.27 -31.01
N LYS A 165 -25.30 -17.45 -31.05
CA LYS A 165 -26.74 -17.74 -30.81
C LYS A 165 -27.11 -19.15 -30.34
N LYS A 166 -27.89 -19.18 -29.27
CA LYS A 166 -28.83 -20.25 -28.89
C LYS A 166 -29.66 -20.68 -30.11
N ARG A 167 -29.60 -21.97 -30.47
CA ARG A 167 -30.61 -22.64 -31.31
C ARG A 167 -31.01 -23.96 -30.65
N LYS A 168 -32.29 -24.07 -30.33
CA LYS A 168 -32.97 -25.28 -29.89
C LYS A 168 -33.13 -26.18 -31.12
N VAL A 169 -32.52 -27.35 -31.13
CA VAL A 169 -32.69 -28.37 -32.19
C VAL A 169 -33.41 -29.57 -31.59
N LYS A 170 -34.57 -29.89 -32.17
CA LYS A 170 -35.37 -31.09 -31.93
C LYS A 170 -34.69 -32.23 -32.69
N GLY A 171 -34.05 -33.15 -31.98
CA GLY A 171 -33.39 -34.31 -32.55
C GLY A 171 -34.36 -35.48 -32.70
N ASN A 172 -34.76 -35.75 -33.94
CA ASN A 172 -35.45 -36.98 -34.34
C ASN A 172 -34.37 -38.03 -34.63
N TYR A 173 -34.15 -38.99 -33.73
CA TYR A 173 -33.22 -40.10 -33.98
C TYR A 173 -33.98 -41.29 -34.56
N SER A 174 -34.07 -41.34 -35.88
CA SER A 174 -34.34 -42.56 -36.63
C SER A 174 -33.13 -42.85 -37.50
N ASN A 175 -32.22 -43.71 -37.01
CA ASN A 175 -31.59 -44.80 -37.77
C ASN A 175 -30.39 -45.37 -36.99
N ILE A 176 -30.55 -46.63 -36.62
CA ILE A 176 -29.51 -47.53 -36.12
C ILE A 176 -28.96 -48.26 -37.36
N PRO A 177 -27.66 -48.22 -37.66
CA PRO A 177 -27.03 -49.27 -38.43
C PRO A 177 -26.60 -50.38 -37.48
N GLN A 178 -27.29 -51.50 -37.60
CA GLN A 178 -26.93 -52.77 -36.98
C GLN A 178 -25.65 -53.30 -37.64
N VAL A 179 -24.55 -53.31 -36.90
CA VAL A 179 -23.38 -54.13 -37.20
C VAL A 179 -23.09 -54.98 -35.98
N GLY A 180 -23.21 -56.29 -36.17
CA GLY A 180 -22.99 -57.30 -35.15
C GLY A 180 -21.53 -57.37 -34.73
N GLY A 181 -21.34 -57.49 -33.42
CA GLY A 181 -20.07 -57.80 -32.78
C GLY A 181 -20.37 -58.01 -31.31
N SER A 182 -20.24 -59.25 -30.84
CA SER A 182 -20.60 -59.67 -29.49
C SER A 182 -19.65 -59.05 -28.45
N ASN A 183 -19.92 -57.82 -28.03
CA ASN A 183 -19.23 -57.23 -26.89
C ASN A 183 -20.08 -57.42 -25.64
N SER A 184 -19.59 -58.29 -24.76
CA SER A 184 -20.17 -58.54 -23.44
C SER A 184 -20.42 -57.20 -22.72
N PRO A 185 -21.59 -56.98 -22.09
CA PRO A 185 -21.88 -55.78 -21.29
C PRO A 185 -20.78 -55.45 -20.27
N MET A 186 -20.04 -56.47 -19.85
CA MET A 186 -18.88 -56.38 -18.96
C MET A 186 -17.73 -55.52 -19.53
N MET A 187 -17.48 -55.52 -20.85
CA MET A 187 -16.41 -54.73 -21.48
C MET A 187 -16.77 -53.24 -21.60
N ILE A 188 -18.04 -52.91 -21.79
CA ILE A 188 -18.52 -51.51 -21.81
C ILE A 188 -18.47 -50.94 -20.39
N ILE A 189 -18.90 -51.70 -19.39
CA ILE A 189 -18.79 -51.32 -17.98
C ILE A 189 -17.32 -51.18 -17.56
N LYS A 190 -16.43 -52.03 -18.08
CA LYS A 190 -14.99 -51.93 -17.87
C LYS A 190 -14.40 -50.66 -18.50
N GLY A 191 -14.78 -50.32 -19.72
CA GLY A 191 -14.34 -49.07 -20.37
C GLY A 191 -14.85 -47.80 -19.67
N ILE A 192 -16.07 -47.80 -19.15
CA ILE A 192 -16.59 -46.65 -18.36
C ILE A 192 -15.86 -46.53 -17.02
N ARG A 193 -15.52 -47.66 -16.38
CA ARG A 193 -14.71 -47.69 -15.16
C ARG A 193 -13.30 -47.15 -15.40
N GLU A 194 -12.65 -47.58 -16.48
CA GLU A 194 -11.32 -47.09 -16.90
C GLU A 194 -11.35 -45.58 -17.19
N MET A 195 -12.36 -45.07 -17.90
CA MET A 195 -12.49 -43.62 -18.13
C MET A 195 -12.72 -42.82 -16.85
N MET A 196 -13.47 -43.36 -15.87
CA MET A 196 -13.62 -42.69 -14.56
C MET A 196 -12.32 -42.71 -13.75
N GLU A 197 -11.56 -43.80 -13.82
CA GLU A 197 -10.23 -43.91 -13.19
C GLU A 197 -9.21 -42.96 -13.84
N GLU A 198 -9.29 -42.75 -15.15
CA GLU A 198 -8.51 -41.74 -15.86
C GLU A 198 -8.93 -40.31 -15.46
N PHE A 199 -10.23 -40.06 -15.31
CA PHE A 199 -10.74 -38.76 -14.86
C PHE A 199 -10.29 -38.44 -13.43
N THR A 200 -10.36 -39.41 -12.50
CA THR A 200 -9.87 -39.19 -11.13
C THR A 200 -8.36 -38.98 -11.09
N LYS A 201 -7.60 -39.69 -11.93
CA LYS A 201 -6.16 -39.47 -12.08
C LYS A 201 -5.85 -38.08 -12.63
N GLN A 202 -6.55 -37.65 -13.68
CA GLN A 202 -6.42 -36.30 -14.25
C GLN A 202 -6.76 -35.22 -13.20
N GLN A 203 -7.82 -35.43 -12.41
CA GLN A 203 -8.21 -34.53 -11.34
C GLN A 203 -7.09 -34.41 -10.27
N MET A 204 -6.49 -35.53 -9.84
CA MET A 204 -5.38 -35.53 -8.88
C MET A 204 -4.12 -34.84 -9.44
N GLU A 205 -3.81 -35.01 -10.73
CA GLU A 205 -2.67 -34.35 -11.36
C GLU A 205 -2.84 -32.82 -11.41
N ILE A 206 -4.04 -32.35 -11.74
CA ILE A 206 -4.39 -30.94 -11.73
C ILE A 206 -4.27 -30.38 -10.30
N GLU A 207 -4.86 -31.05 -9.31
CA GLU A 207 -4.78 -30.65 -7.90
C GLU A 207 -3.33 -30.59 -7.40
N MET A 208 -2.48 -31.56 -7.77
CA MET A 208 -1.06 -31.56 -7.44
C MET A 208 -0.32 -30.39 -8.10
N GLN A 209 -0.63 -30.06 -9.35
CA GLN A 209 -0.05 -28.89 -10.04
C GLN A 209 -0.48 -27.58 -9.38
N TRP A 210 -1.75 -27.45 -9.01
CA TRP A 210 -2.25 -26.29 -8.26
C TRP A 210 -1.55 -26.14 -6.90
N LEU A 211 -1.38 -27.23 -6.15
CA LEU A 211 -0.71 -27.18 -4.86
C LEU A 211 0.76 -26.79 -4.98
N LYS A 212 1.49 -27.36 -5.97
CA LYS A 212 2.88 -26.97 -6.25
C LYS A 212 3.00 -25.51 -6.68
N ALA A 213 2.10 -25.04 -7.54
CA ALA A 213 2.07 -23.64 -7.97
C ALA A 213 1.71 -22.69 -6.82
N TYR A 214 0.81 -23.11 -5.92
CA TYR A 214 0.46 -22.38 -4.72
C TYR A 214 1.64 -22.29 -3.75
N GLU A 215 2.31 -23.42 -3.49
CA GLU A 215 3.47 -23.50 -2.59
C GLU A 215 4.65 -22.69 -3.12
N ALA A 216 4.94 -22.76 -4.42
CA ALA A 216 5.97 -21.92 -5.04
C ALA A 216 5.67 -20.42 -4.90
N ARG A 217 4.40 -20.02 -5.03
CA ARG A 217 3.96 -18.62 -4.87
C ARG A 217 4.04 -18.18 -3.40
N GLU A 218 3.76 -19.07 -2.45
CA GLU A 218 3.98 -18.84 -1.02
C GLU A 218 5.45 -18.65 -0.69
N GLU A 219 6.31 -19.53 -1.21
CA GLU A 219 7.77 -19.44 -1.04
C GLU A 219 8.32 -18.15 -1.65
N GLU A 220 7.86 -17.75 -2.83
CA GLU A 220 8.24 -16.48 -3.45
C GLU A 220 7.88 -15.29 -2.55
N ARG A 221 6.68 -15.28 -1.97
CA ARG A 221 6.30 -14.24 -1.00
C ARG A 221 7.21 -14.25 0.22
N ARG A 222 7.53 -15.43 0.75
CA ARG A 222 8.39 -15.59 1.92
C ARG A 222 9.82 -15.12 1.66
N VAL A 223 10.35 -15.40 0.47
CA VAL A 223 11.66 -14.93 0.01
C VAL A 223 11.66 -13.42 -0.13
N LYS A 224 10.67 -12.83 -0.82
CA LYS A 224 10.53 -11.37 -0.92
C LYS A 224 10.42 -10.70 0.44
N GLU A 225 9.69 -11.29 1.38
CA GLU A 225 9.59 -10.78 2.75
C GLU A 225 10.95 -10.86 3.48
N MET A 226 11.70 -11.95 3.32
CA MET A 226 13.05 -12.07 3.89
C MET A 226 14.02 -11.08 3.29
N GLU A 227 14.04 -10.91 1.97
CA GLU A 227 14.86 -9.91 1.28
C GLU A 227 14.50 -8.50 1.75
N TRP A 228 13.21 -8.21 1.89
CA TRP A 228 12.75 -6.94 2.45
C TRP A 228 13.22 -6.73 3.89
N ARG A 229 13.15 -7.76 4.74
CA ARG A 229 13.65 -7.69 6.12
C ARG A 229 15.15 -7.48 6.17
N GLN A 230 15.92 -8.21 5.36
CA GLN A 230 17.38 -8.09 5.29
C GLN A 230 17.82 -6.72 4.79
N THR A 231 17.16 -6.19 3.75
CA THR A 231 17.45 -4.85 3.23
C THR A 231 17.13 -3.76 4.25
N MET A 232 16.02 -3.87 4.98
CA MET A 232 15.69 -2.96 6.07
C MET A 232 16.71 -3.01 7.21
N GLU A 233 17.11 -4.21 7.62
CA GLU A 233 18.13 -4.40 8.66
C GLU A 233 19.51 -3.85 8.22
N ALA A 234 19.89 -4.03 6.95
CA ALA A 234 21.12 -3.48 6.41
C ALA A 234 21.15 -1.94 6.48
N LEU A 235 20.06 -1.28 6.08
CA LEU A 235 19.94 0.18 6.15
C LEU A 235 20.02 0.70 7.60
N GLU A 236 19.39 0.00 8.55
CA GLU A 236 19.47 0.35 9.97
C GLU A 236 20.88 0.18 10.52
N ASN A 237 21.56 -0.92 10.18
CA ASN A 237 22.94 -1.17 10.56
C ASN A 237 23.89 -0.12 9.98
N GLU A 238 23.71 0.30 8.72
CA GLU A 238 24.49 1.40 8.13
C GLU A 238 24.31 2.70 8.91
N ARG A 239 23.07 3.05 9.28
CA ARG A 239 22.77 4.23 10.09
C ARG A 239 23.46 4.16 11.46
N ILE A 240 23.36 3.03 12.15
CA ILE A 240 24.00 2.81 13.46
C ILE A 240 25.53 2.93 13.35
N MET A 241 26.11 2.36 12.29
CA MET A 241 27.55 2.44 12.03
C MET A 241 28.02 3.87 11.76
N MET A 242 27.26 4.66 11.00
CA MET A 242 27.55 6.08 10.77
C MET A 242 27.48 6.90 12.07
N ASP A 243 26.44 6.67 12.89
CA ASP A 243 26.29 7.34 14.20
C ASP A 243 27.43 6.98 15.15
N ARG A 244 27.84 5.70 15.19
CA ARG A 244 28.98 5.25 15.98
C ARG A 244 30.28 5.91 15.54
N ARG A 245 30.54 5.99 14.22
CA ARG A 245 31.71 6.69 13.67
C ARG A 245 31.69 8.19 13.95
N TRP A 246 30.51 8.80 14.05
CA TRP A 246 30.39 10.20 14.43
C TRP A 246 30.72 10.39 15.91
N ARG A 247 30.12 9.58 16.80
CA ARG A 247 30.42 9.61 18.24
C ARG A 247 31.89 9.37 18.54
N GLU A 248 32.53 8.40 17.89
CA GLU A 248 33.96 8.14 18.08
C GLU A 248 34.82 9.36 17.68
N ARG A 249 34.48 10.02 16.56
CA ARG A 249 35.17 11.26 16.16
C ARG A 249 34.94 12.38 17.17
N GLU A 250 33.72 12.55 17.66
CA GLU A 250 33.38 13.53 18.71
C GLU A 250 34.17 13.27 19.99
N GLU A 251 34.21 12.02 20.46
CA GLU A 251 34.97 11.61 21.62
C GLU A 251 36.46 11.89 21.42
N GLN A 252 37.03 11.62 20.23
CA GLN A 252 38.40 12.00 19.93
C GLN A 252 38.62 13.52 19.97
N ARG A 253 37.65 14.33 19.54
CA ARG A 253 37.74 15.80 19.69
C ARG A 253 37.75 16.18 21.17
N LYS A 254 36.82 15.60 21.94
CA LYS A 254 36.68 15.85 23.38
C LYS A 254 37.94 15.45 24.14
N VAL A 255 38.51 14.26 23.88
CA VAL A 255 39.78 13.80 24.48
C VAL A 255 40.93 14.75 24.15
N ARG A 256 41.02 15.26 22.91
CA ARG A 256 42.04 16.25 22.54
C ARG A 256 41.85 17.59 23.26
N GLU A 257 40.61 17.99 23.51
CA GLU A 257 40.30 19.20 24.26
C GLU A 257 40.56 19.03 25.76
N GLU A 258 40.19 17.89 26.32
CA GLU A 258 40.46 17.50 27.70
C GLU A 258 41.96 17.43 27.98
N ALA A 259 42.75 16.78 27.11
CA ALA A 259 44.21 16.78 27.22
C ALA A 259 44.83 18.20 27.16
N ARG A 260 44.19 19.16 26.48
CA ARG A 260 44.62 20.56 26.52
C ARG A 260 44.18 21.26 27.80
N ALA A 261 42.98 20.97 28.29
CA ALA A 261 42.48 21.48 29.57
C ALA A 261 43.35 20.97 30.73
N GLU A 262 43.64 19.68 30.80
CA GLU A 262 44.53 19.08 31.79
C GLU A 262 45.92 19.74 31.80
N LYS A 263 46.48 20.03 30.62
CA LYS A 263 47.75 20.78 30.52
C LYS A 263 47.63 22.19 31.11
N ARG A 264 46.53 22.91 30.83
CA ARG A 264 46.27 24.22 31.43
C ARG A 264 46.12 24.12 32.94
N ASP A 265 45.36 23.16 33.42
CA ASP A 265 45.10 22.94 34.85
C ASP A 265 46.37 22.53 35.60
N ALA A 266 47.22 21.70 34.99
CA ALA A 266 48.53 21.33 35.53
C ALA A 266 49.46 22.56 35.66
N LEU A 267 49.47 23.45 34.67
CA LEU A 267 50.23 24.70 34.73
C LEU A 267 49.70 25.64 35.82
N ILE A 268 48.38 25.83 35.89
CA ILE A 268 47.74 26.64 36.94
C ILE A 268 48.10 26.08 38.32
N THR A 269 47.97 24.77 38.50
CA THR A 269 48.31 24.07 39.75
C THR A 269 49.79 24.27 40.13
N ALA A 270 50.70 24.15 39.14
CA ALA A 270 52.12 24.37 39.37
C ALA A 270 52.43 25.81 39.80
N LEU A 271 51.77 26.81 39.20
CA LEU A 271 51.90 28.22 39.56
C LEU A 271 51.36 28.49 40.97
N LEU A 272 50.16 28.00 41.30
CA LEU A 272 49.59 28.14 42.64
C LEU A 272 50.48 27.51 43.73
N ASN A 273 51.09 26.35 43.43
CA ASN A 273 52.04 25.71 44.34
C ASN A 273 53.35 26.50 44.51
N LYS A 274 53.78 27.30 43.51
CA LYS A 274 54.94 28.20 43.65
C LYS A 274 54.61 29.39 44.54
N LEU A 275 53.49 30.07 44.29
CA LEU A 275 53.05 31.21 45.11
C LEU A 275 52.91 30.82 46.60
N ARG A 276 52.27 29.67 46.88
CA ARG A 276 52.15 29.16 48.25
C ARG A 276 53.49 28.86 48.94
N ARG A 277 54.57 28.63 48.18
CA ARG A 277 55.92 28.42 48.72
C ARG A 277 56.73 29.71 48.88
N GLU A 278 56.36 30.77 48.17
CA GLU A 278 56.96 32.11 48.32
C GLU A 278 56.32 32.88 49.48
N ASP A 279 55.08 32.56 49.84
CA ASP A 279 54.33 33.15 50.96
C ASP A 279 54.64 32.49 52.34
N MET A 280 55.48 31.46 52.40
CA MET A 280 55.96 30.81 53.64
C MET A 280 57.45 31.03 53.84
#